data_AF-A0A954LLY6-F1
#
_entry.id   AF-A0A954LLY6-F1
#
_cell.length_a   1.000
_cell.length_b   1.000
_cell.length_c   1.000
_cell.angle_alpha   90.00
_cell.angle_beta   90.00
_cell.angle_gamma   90.00
#
_symmetry.space_group_name_H-M   'P 1'
#
loop_
_entity.id
_entity.type
_entity.pdbx_description
1 polymer ?
#
loop_
_entity_poly.entity_id
_entity_poly.type
_entity_poly.pdbx_seq_one_letter_code
_entity_poly.pdbx_strand_id
1 'polypeptide(L)'
;MSAGGGKWYSKPMENLFPGARVFVNIPKHGYVGVGKVIETAVPVSEFTVQHDGKKCPLLDAPLSIDPEVMKSEAIDPDKRELMVRVEWTKAVPKSEAHWEKGMFANQLSACKLRNRFTLDRLVEHFQLGE
;
A
#
# COMPACT_ATOMS: atom_id res chain seq x y z
N MET A 1 2.53 0.59 3.06
CA MET A 1 1.22 0.89 2.44
C MET A 1 0.18 0.92 3.53
N SER A 2 -0.84 1.78 3.46
CA SER A 2 -1.89 1.87 4.48
C SER A 2 -3.28 2.02 3.89
N ALA A 3 -4.31 1.68 4.66
CA ALA A 3 -5.69 2.08 4.42
C ALA A 3 -6.49 2.11 5.73
N GLY A 4 -7.25 3.18 5.94
CA GLY A 4 -8.13 3.39 7.10
C GLY A 4 -9.41 4.14 6.71
N GLY A 5 -10.02 4.83 7.68
CA GLY A 5 -11.19 5.67 7.44
C GLY A 5 -12.52 4.92 7.28
N GLY A 6 -12.58 3.66 7.73
CA GLY A 6 -13.80 2.84 7.73
C GLY A 6 -13.56 1.38 7.35
N LYS A 7 -14.41 0.47 7.87
CA LYS A 7 -14.37 -0.97 7.56
C LYS A 7 -14.38 -1.31 6.06
N TRP A 8 -15.02 -0.47 5.24
CA TRP A 8 -15.03 -0.64 3.79
C TRP A 8 -13.63 -0.59 3.17
N TYR A 9 -12.73 0.23 3.72
CA TYR A 9 -11.37 0.42 3.22
C TYR A 9 -10.34 -0.45 3.93
N SER A 10 -10.53 -0.73 5.23
CA SER A 10 -9.60 -1.55 5.99
C SER A 10 -9.77 -3.05 5.72
N LYS A 11 -11.00 -3.55 5.59
CA LYS A 11 -11.28 -4.98 5.36
C LYS A 11 -10.59 -5.57 4.12
N PRO A 12 -10.52 -4.87 2.97
CA PRO A 12 -9.75 -5.37 1.83
C PRO A 12 -8.26 -5.65 2.13
N MET A 13 -7.65 -4.90 3.05
CA MET A 13 -6.23 -5.04 3.41
C MET A 13 -5.93 -6.40 4.08
N GLU A 14 -6.92 -7.00 4.74
CA GLU A 14 -6.81 -8.33 5.35
C GLU A 14 -6.58 -9.45 4.32
N ASN A 15 -6.89 -9.20 3.03
CA ASN A 15 -6.62 -10.16 1.96
C ASN A 15 -5.16 -10.16 1.48
N LEU A 16 -4.32 -9.23 1.98
CA LEU A 16 -2.91 -9.17 1.64
C LEU A 16 -2.12 -10.14 2.54
N PHE A 17 -1.31 -10.98 1.91
CA PHE A 17 -0.54 -12.02 2.59
C PHE A 17 0.94 -11.93 2.21
N PRO A 18 1.88 -12.28 3.11
CA PRO A 18 3.30 -12.35 2.80
C PRO A 18 3.58 -13.18 1.55
N GLY A 19 4.38 -12.64 0.64
CA GLY A 19 4.65 -13.25 -0.67
C GLY A 19 3.80 -12.69 -1.81
N ALA A 20 2.66 -12.06 -1.53
CA ALA A 20 1.84 -11.45 -2.58
C ALA A 20 2.57 -10.28 -3.26
N ARG A 21 2.54 -10.25 -4.59
CA ARG A 21 2.94 -9.08 -5.38
C ARG A 21 1.78 -8.09 -5.42
N VAL A 22 2.06 -6.83 -5.09
CA VAL A 22 1.09 -5.73 -5.11
C VAL A 22 1.49 -4.70 -6.14
N PHE A 23 0.52 -4.17 -6.87
CA PHE A 23 0.66 -3.01 -7.75
C PHE A 23 -0.19 -1.89 -7.19
N VAL A 24 0.41 -0.70 -7.00
CA VAL A 24 -0.28 0.47 -6.43
C VAL A 24 -0.78 1.36 -7.54
N ASN A 25 -2.08 1.66 -7.50
CA ASN A 25 -2.73 2.60 -8.41
C ASN A 25 -3.16 3.85 -7.64
N ILE A 26 -2.86 5.03 -8.19
CA ILE A 26 -3.44 6.29 -7.74
C ILE A 26 -4.67 6.58 -8.63
N PRO A 27 -5.88 6.72 -8.06
CA PRO A 27 -7.08 6.99 -8.82
C PRO A 27 -6.91 8.18 -9.78
N LYS A 28 -7.40 8.02 -11.01
CA LYS A 28 -7.32 9.01 -12.11
C LYS A 28 -5.89 9.30 -12.64
N HIS A 29 -4.87 8.63 -12.14
CA HIS A 29 -3.48 8.84 -12.58
C HIS A 29 -2.89 7.57 -13.17
N GLY A 30 -2.95 6.46 -12.45
CA GLY A 30 -2.39 5.20 -12.92
C GLY A 30 -1.56 4.48 -11.87
N TYR A 31 -0.86 3.44 -12.31
CA TYR A 31 0.00 2.63 -11.46
C TYR A 31 1.34 3.30 -11.22
N VAL A 32 1.77 3.36 -9.96
CA VAL A 32 2.96 4.11 -9.52
C VAL A 32 3.99 3.24 -8.81
N GLY A 33 3.69 1.98 -8.57
CA GLY A 33 4.65 1.12 -7.90
C GLY A 33 4.24 -0.33 -7.85
N VAL A 34 5.25 -1.16 -7.58
CA VAL A 34 5.13 -2.60 -7.41
C VAL A 34 6.05 -3.04 -6.28
N GLY A 35 5.55 -3.97 -5.46
CA GLY A 35 6.31 -4.53 -4.36
C GLY A 35 5.77 -5.88 -3.92
N LYS A 36 6.45 -6.47 -2.93
CA LYS A 36 6.09 -7.73 -2.31
C LYS A 36 5.66 -7.48 -0.88
N VAL A 37 4.49 -8.00 -0.50
CA VAL A 37 4.06 -8.01 0.90
C VAL A 37 4.99 -8.92 1.69
N ILE A 38 5.52 -8.42 2.82
CA ILE A 38 6.42 -9.20 3.69
C ILE A 38 5.84 -9.45 5.09
N GLU A 39 4.87 -8.65 5.52
CA GLU A 39 4.08 -8.89 6.73
C GLU A 39 2.60 -8.57 6.47
N THR A 40 1.69 -9.26 7.17
CA THR A 40 0.24 -9.01 7.08
C THR A 40 -0.14 -7.62 7.56
N ALA A 41 -1.38 -7.20 7.27
CA ALA A 41 -1.92 -5.95 7.78
C ALA A 41 -1.97 -5.95 9.32
N VAL A 42 -1.50 -4.87 9.94
CA VAL A 42 -1.61 -4.62 11.39
C VAL A 42 -2.10 -3.19 11.64
N PRO A 43 -2.76 -2.89 12.76
CA PRO A 43 -3.06 -1.52 13.16
C PRO A 43 -1.80 -0.63 13.16
N VAL A 44 -1.96 0.65 12.82
CA VAL A 44 -0.84 1.62 12.83
C VAL A 44 -0.12 1.69 14.19
N SER A 45 -0.83 1.47 15.29
CA SER A 45 -0.30 1.41 16.66
C SER A 45 0.66 0.24 16.90
N GLU A 46 0.59 -0.82 16.09
CA GLU A 46 1.43 -2.02 16.18
C GLU A 46 2.53 -2.02 15.11
N PHE A 47 2.47 -1.08 14.16
CA PHE A 47 3.42 -1.03 13.05
C PHE A 47 4.75 -0.43 13.49
N THR A 48 5.84 -1.10 13.14
CA THR A 48 7.21 -0.70 13.49
C THR A 48 8.04 -0.44 12.24
N VAL A 49 9.00 0.47 12.35
CA VAL A 49 9.94 0.84 11.30
C VAL A 49 11.37 0.78 11.80
N GLN A 50 12.33 0.78 10.87
CA GLN A 50 13.73 0.98 11.18
C GLN A 50 14.05 2.46 11.01
N HIS A 51 14.58 3.09 12.06
CA HIS A 51 15.06 4.46 12.05
C HIS A 51 16.40 4.50 12.80
N ASP A 52 17.45 5.07 12.18
CA ASP A 52 18.82 5.11 12.71
C ASP A 52 19.34 3.74 13.21
N GLY A 53 19.04 2.69 12.45
CA GLY A 53 19.45 1.31 12.77
C GLY A 53 18.71 0.68 13.95
N LYS A 54 17.68 1.35 14.50
CA LYS A 54 16.85 0.85 15.58
C LYS A 54 15.41 0.66 15.14
N LYS A 55 14.80 -0.41 15.65
CA LYS A 55 13.38 -0.67 15.48
C LYS A 55 12.59 0.23 16.44
N CYS A 56 11.67 1.03 15.92
CA CYS A 56 10.75 1.85 16.71
C CYS A 56 9.32 1.77 16.18
N PRO A 57 8.30 2.10 17.00
CA PRO A 57 6.94 2.31 16.51
C PRO A 57 6.88 3.40 15.44
N LEU A 58 6.05 3.24 14.42
CA LEU A 58 5.91 4.22 13.34
C LEU A 58 5.52 5.61 13.87
N LEU A 59 4.62 5.65 14.85
CA LEU A 59 4.09 6.88 15.43
C LEU A 59 5.12 7.65 16.28
N ASP A 60 6.27 7.03 16.57
CA ASP A 60 7.40 7.65 17.28
C ASP A 60 8.55 8.00 16.33
N ALA A 61 8.46 7.64 15.05
CA ALA A 61 9.44 7.98 14.02
C ALA A 61 9.27 9.44 13.55
N PRO A 62 10.30 10.07 12.97
CA PRO A 62 10.16 11.39 12.38
C PRO A 62 9.31 11.33 11.10
N LEU A 63 8.00 11.49 11.27
CA LEU A 63 7.02 11.50 10.19
C LEU A 63 6.90 12.91 9.59
N SER A 64 6.59 13.01 8.30
CA SER A 64 6.27 14.28 7.64
C SER A 64 4.86 14.79 7.96
N ILE A 65 4.03 13.94 8.58
CA ILE A 65 2.68 14.26 9.06
C ILE A 65 2.71 14.39 10.57
N ASP A 66 1.79 15.17 11.12
CA ASP A 66 1.61 15.29 12.57
C ASP A 66 1.22 13.93 13.17
N PRO A 67 2.06 13.32 14.03
CA PRO A 67 1.77 12.04 14.65
C PRO A 67 0.52 12.06 15.54
N GLU A 68 0.15 13.21 16.11
CA GLU A 68 -1.01 13.31 17.00
C GLU A 68 -2.33 13.09 16.24
N VAL A 69 -2.41 13.49 14.97
CA VAL A 69 -3.55 13.19 14.11
C VAL A 69 -3.69 11.68 13.94
N MET A 70 -2.62 11.00 13.55
CA MET A 70 -2.62 9.54 13.37
C MET A 70 -2.90 8.78 14.67
N LYS A 71 -2.38 9.24 15.81
CA LYS A 71 -2.65 8.65 17.12
C LYS A 71 -4.12 8.78 17.50
N SER A 72 -4.74 9.94 17.27
CA SER A 72 -6.15 10.16 17.59
C SER A 72 -7.08 9.24 16.79
N GLU A 73 -6.78 9.02 15.50
CA GLU A 73 -7.56 8.14 14.63
C GLU A 73 -7.30 6.65 14.90
N ALA A 74 -6.14 6.31 15.46
CA ALA A 74 -5.79 4.94 15.82
C ALA A 74 -6.64 4.37 16.97
N ILE A 75 -7.31 5.22 17.76
CA ILE A 75 -8.13 4.83 18.92
C ILE A 75 -9.41 4.11 18.47
N ASP A 76 -10.03 4.56 17.37
CA ASP A 76 -11.27 4.00 16.85
C ASP A 76 -10.96 2.77 15.97
N PRO A 77 -11.30 1.53 16.39
CA PRO A 77 -11.01 0.33 15.63
C PRO A 77 -11.61 0.31 14.21
N ASP A 78 -12.67 1.08 13.97
CA ASP A 78 -13.35 1.13 12.68
C ASP A 78 -12.72 2.17 11.75
N LYS A 79 -11.97 3.14 12.28
CA LYS A 79 -11.34 4.22 11.50
C LYS A 79 -9.82 4.14 11.42
N ARG A 80 -9.18 3.43 12.36
CA ARG A 80 -7.73 3.29 12.42
C ARG A 80 -7.14 2.82 11.09
N GLU A 81 -5.96 3.35 10.78
CA GLU A 81 -5.17 2.92 9.65
C GLU A 81 -4.63 1.49 9.88
N LEU A 82 -4.81 0.63 8.87
CA LEU A 82 -4.11 -0.63 8.77
C LEU A 82 -2.87 -0.47 7.89
N MET A 83 -1.73 -0.89 8.43
CA MET A 83 -0.44 -0.84 7.79
C MET A 83 -0.06 -2.22 7.27
N VAL A 84 0.38 -2.29 6.02
CA VAL A 84 0.97 -3.50 5.42
C VAL A 84 2.42 -3.20 5.09
N ARG A 85 3.32 -4.08 5.55
CA ARG A 85 4.74 -3.99 5.20
C ARG A 85 4.95 -4.53 3.81
N VAL A 86 5.45 -3.66 2.93
CA VAL A 86 5.77 -3.98 1.55
C VAL A 86 7.24 -3.68 1.32
N GLU A 87 7.95 -4.67 0.78
CA GLU A 87 9.25 -4.47 0.17
C GLU A 87 9.03 -3.97 -1.25
N TRP A 88 9.36 -2.70 -1.51
CA TRP A 88 9.13 -2.06 -2.80
C TRP A 88 10.20 -2.49 -3.81
N THR A 89 9.76 -3.03 -4.94
CA THR A 89 10.64 -3.35 -6.07
C THR A 89 10.88 -2.12 -6.93
N LYS A 90 9.82 -1.38 -7.26
CA LYS A 90 9.87 -0.10 -7.96
C LYS A 90 8.77 0.82 -7.47
N ALA A 91 9.08 2.11 -7.39
CA ALA A 91 8.11 3.17 -7.14
C ALA A 91 8.53 4.42 -7.94
N VAL A 92 7.57 5.07 -8.58
CA VAL A 92 7.76 6.27 -9.39
C VAL A 92 6.87 7.40 -8.87
N PRO A 93 7.23 8.68 -9.12
CA PRO A 93 6.36 9.78 -8.75
C PRO A 93 5.03 9.71 -9.52
N LYS A 94 4.01 10.37 -8.96
CA LYS A 94 2.66 10.45 -9.55
C LYS A 94 2.65 10.97 -10.99
N SER A 95 3.59 11.83 -11.37
CA SER A 95 3.76 12.35 -12.74
C SER A 95 4.16 11.29 -13.75
N GLU A 96 4.71 10.17 -13.30
CA GLU A 96 5.14 9.03 -14.10
C GLU A 96 4.18 7.83 -13.95
N ALA A 97 2.98 8.06 -13.43
CA ALA A 97 1.97 7.03 -13.28
C ALA A 97 1.62 6.38 -14.63
N HIS A 98 1.61 5.06 -14.66
CA HIS A 98 1.33 4.30 -15.88
C HIS A 98 -0.15 3.95 -16.00
N TRP A 99 -0.76 4.38 -17.09
CA TRP A 99 -2.12 4.02 -17.45
C TRP A 99 -2.30 3.96 -18.96
N GLU A 100 -3.01 2.94 -19.42
CA GLU A 100 -3.39 2.74 -20.82
C GLU A 100 -4.87 2.38 -20.92
N LYS A 101 -5.48 2.69 -22.07
CA LYS A 101 -6.87 2.33 -22.33
C LYS A 101 -7.03 0.81 -22.24
N GLY A 102 -8.00 0.36 -21.43
CA GLY A 102 -8.27 -1.06 -21.20
C GLY A 102 -7.63 -1.62 -19.92
N MET A 103 -6.79 -0.84 -19.23
CA MET A 103 -6.31 -1.22 -17.90
C MET A 103 -7.44 -1.23 -16.87
N PHE A 104 -7.31 -2.12 -15.90
CA PHE A 104 -8.22 -2.29 -14.78
C PHE A 104 -7.64 -1.64 -13.52
N ALA A 105 -8.48 -0.98 -12.74
CA ALA A 105 -8.23 -0.62 -11.35
C ALA A 105 -9.53 -0.70 -10.56
N ASN A 106 -9.42 -0.92 -9.25
CA ASN A 106 -10.55 -0.98 -8.33
C ASN A 106 -10.49 0.20 -7.35
N GLN A 107 -11.65 0.64 -6.87
CA GLN A 107 -11.78 1.67 -5.84
C GLN A 107 -11.54 1.12 -4.42
N LEU A 108 -11.56 -0.20 -4.24
CA LEU A 108 -11.17 -0.84 -2.97
C LEU A 108 -9.67 -0.67 -2.72
N SER A 109 -9.28 -0.54 -1.45
CA SER A 109 -7.87 -0.40 -1.03
C SER A 109 -6.97 -1.55 -1.49
N ALA A 110 -7.52 -2.75 -1.60
CA ALA A 110 -6.86 -3.91 -2.17
C ALA A 110 -7.84 -4.81 -2.90
N CYS A 111 -7.43 -5.40 -4.01
CA CYS A 111 -8.18 -6.45 -4.68
C CYS A 111 -7.25 -7.36 -5.47
N LYS A 112 -7.73 -8.56 -5.81
CA LYS A 112 -6.98 -9.46 -6.68
C LYS A 112 -7.04 -8.97 -8.13
N LEU A 113 -5.89 -8.51 -8.64
CA LEU A 113 -5.74 -8.14 -10.05
C LEU A 113 -5.68 -9.40 -10.92
N ARG A 114 -6.74 -9.65 -11.68
CA ARG A 114 -6.85 -10.79 -12.62
C ARG A 114 -6.83 -10.40 -14.09
N ASN A 115 -6.93 -9.11 -14.38
CA ASN A 115 -6.98 -8.62 -15.75
C ASN A 115 -5.60 -8.86 -16.41
N ARG A 116 -5.54 -9.82 -17.33
CA ARG A 116 -4.28 -10.26 -17.95
C ARG A 116 -3.60 -9.13 -18.71
N PHE A 117 -4.36 -8.37 -19.49
CA PHE A 117 -3.86 -7.20 -20.22
C PHE A 117 -3.15 -6.20 -19.29
N THR A 118 -3.77 -5.87 -18.16
CA THR A 118 -3.19 -4.97 -17.14
C THR A 118 -1.91 -5.56 -16.56
N LEU A 119 -1.91 -6.86 -16.22
CA LEU A 119 -0.73 -7.53 -15.69
C LEU A 119 0.45 -7.50 -16.68
N ASP A 120 0.20 -7.80 -17.95
CA ASP A 120 1.24 -7.81 -18.98
C ASP A 120 1.83 -6.41 -19.18
N ARG A 121 0.99 -5.36 -19.26
CA ARG A 121 1.45 -3.96 -19.35
C ARG A 121 2.28 -3.55 -18.13
N LEU A 122 1.86 -3.96 -16.93
CA LEU A 122 2.59 -3.62 -15.70
C LEU A 122 3.93 -4.36 -15.58
N VAL A 123 3.99 -5.62 -16.00
CA VAL A 123 5.25 -6.40 -16.04
C VAL A 123 6.23 -5.74 -17.00
N GLU A 124 5.77 -5.34 -18.18
CA GLU A 124 6.58 -4.63 -19.18
C GLU A 124 7.04 -3.26 -18.66
N HIS A 125 6.11 -2.42 -18.19
CA HIS A 125 6.39 -1.07 -17.72
C HIS A 125 7.36 -1.05 -16.53
N PHE A 126 7.14 -1.91 -15.53
CA PHE A 126 8.03 -2.03 -14.38
C PHE A 126 9.23 -2.95 -14.64
N GLN A 127 9.41 -3.48 -15.85
CA GLN A 127 10.51 -4.37 -16.24
C GLN A 127 10.73 -5.48 -15.21
N LEU A 128 9.64 -6.15 -14.83
CA LEU A 128 9.69 -7.24 -13.87
C LEU A 128 10.17 -8.49 -14.63
N GLY A 129 11.33 -9.02 -14.24
CA GLY A 129 11.78 -10.33 -14.72
C GLY A 129 10.76 -11.44 -14.38
N GLU A 130 10.82 -12.54 -15.12
CA GLU A 130 10.04 -13.76 -14.83
C GLU A 130 10.33 -14.31 -13.42
#